data_AF-A0A971BVF5-F1
#
_entry.id   AF-A0A971BVF5-F1
#
_cell.length_a   1.000
_cell.length_b   1.000
_cell.length_c   1.000
_cell.angle_alpha   90.00
_cell.angle_beta   90.00
_cell.angle_gamma   90.00
#
_symmetry.space_group_name_H-M   'P 1'
#
loop_
_entity.id
_entity.type
_entity.pdbx_description
1 polymer ?
#
loop_
_entity_poly.entity_id
_entity_poly.type
_entity_poly.pdbx_seq_one_letter_code
_entity_poly.pdbx_strand_id
1 'polypeptide(L)'
;MSNKKKKAFNDCDWCGRKISYGNAMVTISHSIEQIDRTPDNPDGIVSVISSQSLFELCAQCGNRLNTKALRKLLVASGRSKKTALPLYLDSATVH
;
A
#
# COMPACT_ATOMS: atom_id res chain seq x y z
N MET A 1 12.06 31.86 -14.94
CA MET A 1 11.34 30.58 -14.78
C MET A 1 11.04 30.38 -13.30
N SER A 2 9.76 30.40 -12.92
CA SER A 2 9.33 30.37 -11.51
C SER A 2 9.63 29.00 -10.89
N ASN A 3 10.52 28.97 -9.90
CA ASN A 3 10.88 27.78 -9.12
C ASN A 3 9.75 27.45 -8.12
N LYS A 4 8.61 26.93 -8.61
CA LYS A 4 7.54 26.43 -7.74
C LYS A 4 8.04 25.15 -7.08
N LYS A 5 8.49 25.24 -5.82
CA LYS A 5 8.81 24.08 -4.99
C LYS A 5 7.59 23.15 -4.97
N LYS A 6 7.69 21.98 -5.62
CA LYS A 6 6.61 20.99 -5.63
C LYS A 6 6.36 20.55 -4.19
N LYS A 7 5.10 20.59 -3.75
CA LYS A 7 4.70 20.11 -2.42
C LYS A 7 5.08 18.63 -2.31
N ALA A 8 5.77 18.27 -1.22
CA ALA A 8 6.03 16.87 -0.91
C ALA A 8 4.70 16.20 -0.52
N PHE A 9 4.46 15.03 -1.10
CA PHE A 9 3.34 14.15 -0.79
C PHE A 9 3.71 13.22 0.37
N ASN A 10 4.85 12.52 0.25
CA ASN A 10 5.36 11.63 1.29
C ASN A 10 6.90 11.51 1.21
N ASP A 11 7.52 10.77 2.12
CA ASP A 11 8.94 10.43 2.10
C ASP A 11 9.13 8.95 1.73
N CYS A 12 10.20 8.64 1.00
CA CYS A 12 10.54 7.27 0.64
C CYS A 12 10.96 6.47 1.89
N ASP A 13 10.28 5.37 2.20
CA ASP A 13 10.56 4.55 3.38
C ASP A 13 11.96 3.91 3.39
N TRP A 14 12.60 3.80 2.22
CA TRP A 14 13.95 3.23 2.13
C TRP A 14 15.05 4.29 2.22
N CYS A 15 14.96 5.38 1.47
CA CYS A 15 16.05 6.36 1.38
C CYS A 15 15.75 7.73 2.02
N GLY A 16 14.55 7.92 2.56
CA GLY A 16 14.10 9.18 3.17
C GLY A 16 13.91 10.35 2.20
N ARG A 17 14.07 10.14 0.89
CA ARG A 17 13.90 11.22 -0.10
C ARG A 17 12.42 11.60 -0.23
N LYS A 18 12.16 12.91 -0.26
CA LYS A 18 10.82 13.46 -0.53
C LYS A 18 10.29 13.02 -1.89
N ILE A 19 9.06 12.53 -1.90
CA ILE A 19 8.26 12.18 -3.06
C ILE A 19 7.25 13.31 -3.25
N SER A 20 7.40 14.09 -4.31
CA SER A 20 6.48 15.19 -4.64
C SER A 20 5.35 14.72 -5.56
N TYR A 21 4.23 15.46 -5.55
CA TYR A 21 3.16 15.24 -6.52
C TYR A 21 3.68 15.27 -7.97
N GLY A 22 3.20 14.32 -8.77
CA GLY A 22 3.63 14.11 -10.16
C GLY A 22 4.91 13.30 -10.33
N ASN A 23 5.57 12.86 -9.24
CA ASN A 23 6.65 11.88 -9.33
C ASN A 23 6.07 10.46 -9.33
N ALA A 24 6.69 9.55 -10.08
CA ALA A 24 6.38 8.13 -9.96
C ALA A 24 6.80 7.59 -8.59
N MET A 25 5.96 6.73 -8.03
CA MET A 25 6.13 6.08 -6.74
C MET A 25 5.72 4.61 -6.84
N VAL A 26 6.37 3.75 -6.07
CA VAL A 26 5.99 2.35 -5.91
C VAL A 26 5.46 2.15 -4.51
N THR A 27 4.24 1.63 -4.40
CA THR A 27 3.64 1.24 -3.11
C THR A 27 3.62 -0.27 -3.01
N ILE A 28 4.04 -0.79 -1.87
CA ILE A 28 3.93 -2.20 -1.51
C ILE A 28 2.80 -2.31 -0.50
N SER A 29 1.71 -2.96 -0.88
CA SER A 29 0.54 -3.11 -0.03
C SER A 29 0.34 -4.57 0.37
N HIS A 30 -0.19 -4.77 1.57
CA HIS A 30 -0.72 -6.05 2.02
C HIS A 30 -2.23 -5.98 2.02
N SER A 31 -2.85 -6.81 1.18
CA SER A 31 -4.29 -6.94 1.07
C SER A 31 -4.73 -8.30 1.57
N ILE A 32 -5.85 -8.33 2.31
CA ILE A 32 -6.59 -9.54 2.64
C ILE A 32 -7.91 -9.46 1.88
N GLU A 33 -8.17 -10.47 1.06
CA GLU A 33 -9.30 -10.52 0.14
C GLU A 33 -10.11 -11.80 0.38
N GLN A 34 -11.44 -11.68 0.36
CA GLN A 34 -12.38 -12.78 0.40
C GLN A 34 -12.90 -13.04 -1.02
N ILE A 35 -13.01 -14.31 -1.39
CA ILE A 35 -13.59 -14.73 -2.67
C ILE A 35 -14.86 -15.53 -2.37
N ASP A 36 -16.00 -14.94 -2.69
CA ASP A 36 -17.31 -15.57 -2.52
C ASP A 36 -17.76 -16.18 -3.84
N ARG A 37 -17.83 -17.51 -3.90
CA ARG A 37 -18.33 -18.24 -5.07
C ARG A 37 -19.80 -18.58 -4.88
N THR A 38 -20.61 -18.23 -5.87
CA THR A 38 -22.05 -18.53 -5.91
C THR A 38 -22.39 -19.25 -7.21
N PRO A 39 -23.54 -19.94 -7.32
CA PRO A 39 -23.96 -20.54 -8.59
C PRO A 39 -24.02 -19.51 -9.74
N ASP A 40 -24.43 -18.28 -9.44
CA ASP A 40 -24.52 -17.19 -10.41
C ASP A 40 -23.15 -16.56 -10.73
N ASN A 41 -22.16 -16.72 -9.85
CA ASN A 41 -20.79 -16.23 -10.01
C ASN A 41 -19.79 -17.34 -9.67
N PRO A 42 -19.63 -18.34 -10.55
CA PRO A 42 -18.76 -19.49 -10.31
C PRO A 42 -17.28 -19.10 -10.22
N ASP A 43 -16.87 -18.05 -10.93
CA ASP A 43 -15.52 -17.49 -10.88
C ASP A 43 -15.25 -16.71 -9.58
N GLY A 44 -16.32 -16.35 -8.85
CA GLY A 44 -16.30 -15.69 -7.56
C GLY A 44 -16.35 -14.17 -7.65
N ILE A 45 -16.87 -13.57 -6.58
CA ILE A 45 -16.82 -12.12 -6.32
C ILE A 45 -15.70 -11.87 -5.31
N VAL A 46 -14.78 -10.97 -5.64
CA VAL A 46 -13.66 -10.62 -4.76
C VAL A 46 -14.01 -9.37 -3.95
N SER A 47 -13.95 -9.49 -2.63
CA SER A 47 -14.12 -8.39 -1.69
C SER A 47 -12.83 -8.15 -0.91
N VAL A 48 -12.37 -6.90 -0.85
CA VAL A 48 -11.19 -6.53 -0.06
C VAL A 48 -11.62 -6.31 1.39
N ILE A 49 -11.17 -7.19 2.30
CA ILE A 49 -11.47 -7.09 3.74
C ILE A 49 -10.54 -6.06 4.41
N SER A 50 -9.27 -6.06 4.01
CA SER A 50 -8.26 -5.16 4.56
C SER A 50 -7.22 -4.83 3.50
N SER A 51 -6.75 -3.59 3.49
CA SER A 51 -5.65 -3.15 2.63
C SER A 51 -4.80 -2.13 3.37
N GLN A 52 -3.51 -2.43 3.50
CA GLN A 52 -2.56 -1.59 4.20
C GLN A 52 -1.32 -1.35 3.36
N SER A 53 -0.93 -0.09 3.19
CA SER A 53 0.39 0.28 2.65
C SER A 53 1.47 -0.11 3.65
N LEU A 54 2.38 -1.00 3.22
CA LEU A 54 3.55 -1.40 4.01
C LEU A 54 4.75 -0.49 3.74
N PHE A 55 4.94 -0.10 2.47
CA PHE A 55 6.04 0.75 2.04
C PHE A 55 5.65 1.65 0.87
N GLU A 56 6.15 2.87 0.88
CA GLU A 56 6.09 3.85 -0.19
C GLU A 56 7.51 4.22 -0.62
N LEU A 57 7.85 3.90 -1.86
CA LEU A 57 9.21 4.01 -2.40
C LEU A 57 9.26 4.99 -3.55
N CYS A 58 10.27 5.86 -3.57
CA CYS A 58 10.55 6.65 -4.76
C CYS A 58 10.92 5.73 -5.95
N ALA A 59 10.69 6.19 -7.19
CA ALA A 59 10.97 5.41 -8.40
C ALA A 59 12.38 4.77 -8.44
N GLN A 60 13.41 5.48 -7.95
CA GLN A 60 14.77 4.94 -7.91
C GLN A 60 14.92 3.75 -6.96
N CYS A 61 14.29 3.80 -5.78
CA CYS A 61 14.29 2.69 -4.82
C CYS A 61 13.39 1.55 -5.31
N GLY A 62 12.23 1.87 -5.89
CA GLY A 62 11.33 0.90 -6.52
C GLY A 62 12.02 0.08 -7.61
N ASN A 63 12.78 0.72 -8.50
CA ASN A 63 13.52 0.03 -9.58
C ASN A 63 14.68 -0.85 -9.07
N ARG A 64 15.15 -0.62 -7.84
CA ARG A 64 16.18 -1.45 -7.18
C ARG A 64 15.58 -2.54 -6.30
N LEU A 65 14.27 -2.53 -6.11
CA LEU A 65 13.58 -3.51 -5.30
C LEU A 65 13.68 -4.87 -6.00
N ASN A 66 14.21 -5.85 -5.27
CA ASN A 66 14.22 -7.25 -5.67
C ASN A 66 13.71 -8.11 -4.51
N THR A 67 13.48 -9.40 -4.74
CA THR A 67 12.91 -10.32 -3.74
C THR A 67 13.75 -10.39 -2.45
N LYS A 68 15.08 -10.32 -2.55
CA LYS A 68 15.98 -10.32 -1.38
C LYS A 68 15.88 -9.02 -0.57
N ALA A 69 15.85 -7.87 -1.25
CA ALA A 69 15.67 -6.56 -0.61
C ALA A 69 14.28 -6.44 0.02
N LEU A 70 13.24 -6.87 -0.70
CA LEU A 70 11.87 -6.89 -0.23
C LEU A 70 11.72 -7.74 1.04
N ARG A 71 12.29 -8.95 1.06
CA ARG A 71 12.26 -9.80 2.26
C ARG A 71 12.87 -9.11 3.47
N LYS A 72 13.99 -8.41 3.32
CA LYS A 72 14.62 -7.65 4.41
C LYS A 72 13.71 -6.52 4.91
N LEU A 73 13.08 -5.79 3.98
CA LEU A 73 12.13 -4.74 4.32
C LEU A 73 10.93 -5.30 5.09
N LEU A 74 10.27 -6.35 4.58
CA LEU A 74 9.12 -6.98 5.22
C LEU A 74 9.44 -7.55 6.62
N VAL A 75 10.60 -8.18 6.80
CA VAL A 75 11.03 -8.67 8.13
C VAL A 75 11.29 -7.52 9.10
N ALA A 76 11.81 -6.39 8.62
CA ALA A 76 12.03 -5.21 9.45
C ALA A 76 10.70 -4.53 9.85
N SER A 77 9.73 -4.43 8.92
CA SER A 77 8.43 -3.79 9.20
C SER A 77 7.52 -4.63 10.09
N GLY A 78 7.58 -5.97 9.98
CA GLY A 78 6.86 -6.90 10.87
C GLY A 78 7.22 -6.76 12.36
N ARG A 79 8.31 -6.05 12.70
CA ARG A 79 8.70 -5.77 14.09
C ARG A 79 8.19 -4.44 14.64
N SER A 80 7.61 -3.52 13.84
CA SER A 80 7.59 -2.10 14.22
C SER A 80 6.26 -1.34 14.21
N LYS A 81 5.11 -1.91 13.82
CA LYS A 81 3.85 -1.15 13.91
C LYS A 81 2.70 -1.95 14.53
N LYS A 82 2.59 -1.87 15.86
CA LYS A 82 1.30 -1.94 16.56
C LYS A 82 0.51 -0.68 16.18
N THR A 83 -0.08 -0.64 14.99
CA THR A 83 -1.10 0.36 14.69
C THR A 83 -2.43 -0.36 14.82
N ALA A 84 -3.15 -0.06 15.90
CA ALA A 84 -4.51 -0.54 16.09
C ALA A 84 -5.36 -0.10 14.89
N LEU A 85 -5.89 -1.05 14.13
CA LEU A 85 -6.92 -0.74 13.14
C LEU A 85 -8.18 -0.30 13.88
N PRO A 86 -8.76 0.88 13.60
CA PRO A 86 -10.14 1.14 13.96
C PRO A 86 -11.02 0.27 13.06
N LEU A 87 -11.73 -0.68 13.67
CA LEU A 87 -12.82 -1.42 13.03
C LEU A 87 -13.98 -0.44 12.80
N TYR A 88 -14.12 0.08 11.58
CA TYR A 88 -15.37 0.67 11.11
C TYR A 88 -16.05 -0.35 10.18
N LEU A 89 -16.99 -1.10 10.73
CA LEU A 89 -17.95 -1.91 9.97
C LEU A 89 -19.14 -0.99 9.63
N ASP A 90 -19.10 -0.33 8.47
CA ASP A 90 -20.33 0.27 7.93
C ASP A 90 -21.19 -0.82 7.32
N SER A 91 -22.31 -1.07 8.00
CA SER A 91 -23.36 -1.98 7.59
C SER A 91 -24.18 -1.30 6.50
N ALA A 92 -23.80 -1.49 5.23
CA ALA A 92 -24.67 -1.12 4.12
C ALA A 92 -25.83 -2.12 4.04
N THR A 93 -26.94 -1.80 4.71
CA THR A 93 -28.23 -2.43 4.50
C THR A 93 -28.72 -2.03 3.11
N VAL A 94 -28.94 -3.01 2.24
CA VAL A 94 -29.65 -2.82 0.97
C VAL A 94 -31.13 -3.11 1.23
N HIS A 95 -31.98 -2.12 0.93
CA HIS A 95 -33.43 -2.19 1.00
C HIS A 95 -34.03 -3.14 -0.05
#